data_AF-A0A7R9QAQ8-F1
#
_entry.id   AF-A0A7R9QAQ8-F1
#
_cell.length_a   1.000
_cell.length_b   1.000
_cell.length_c   1.000
_cell.angle_alpha   90.00
_cell.angle_beta   90.00
_cell.angle_gamma   90.00
#
_symmetry.space_group_name_H-M   'P 1'
#
loop_
_entity.id
_entity.type
_entity.pdbx_description
1 polymer ?
#
loop_
_entity_poly.entity_id
_entity_poly.type
_entity_poly.pdbx_seq_one_letter_code
_entity_poly.pdbx_strand_id
1 'polypeptide(L)'
;MKQTLLTASIVALATLAMPVLPDLARNGATVYATQVSPLESTEVRGEQLLQQVDEVLALSGKSKVNLIGHSHGGPTIRYIEAIAPEKVASLTAVAGTFKGSKVGDDMLDNPAEKFLFTVLGQYIVAPVELLLQGNPDLPISLDRSLKSLSEKGSAEFNARFPTAAIPSDCGNGQKITSNGHGLDQILCHFIVNRKLIKIY
;
A
#
# COMPACT_ATOMS: atom_id res chain seq x y z
N MET A 1 -22.37 -14.20 12.32
CA MET A 1 -22.97 -12.90 12.72
C MET A 1 -21.87 -11.96 13.19
N LYS A 2 -21.78 -10.76 12.61
CA LYS A 2 -21.21 -9.52 13.21
C LYS A 2 -19.68 -9.36 13.35
N GLN A 3 -18.90 -9.49 12.26
CA GLN A 3 -17.55 -8.85 12.25
C GLN A 3 -17.44 -7.73 11.23
N THR A 4 -18.25 -7.78 10.16
CA THR A 4 -18.37 -6.72 9.14
C THR A 4 -18.88 -5.38 9.67
N LEU A 5 -19.52 -5.35 10.86
CA LEU A 5 -20.15 -4.15 11.43
C LEU A 5 -19.24 -3.30 12.34
N LEU A 6 -18.02 -3.76 12.66
CA LEU A 6 -17.17 -3.12 13.69
C LEU A 6 -15.98 -2.32 13.14
N THR A 7 -15.76 -2.30 11.82
CA THR A 7 -14.56 -1.69 11.22
C THR A 7 -14.90 -1.04 9.88
N ALA A 8 -14.43 0.19 9.67
CA ALA A 8 -14.44 0.81 8.34
C ALA A 8 -13.30 0.23 7.48
N SER A 9 -13.51 0.05 6.19
CA SER A 9 -12.46 -0.41 5.29
C SER A 9 -11.88 0.78 4.52
N ILE A 10 -10.60 1.02 4.68
CA ILE A 10 -9.85 2.03 3.93
C ILE A 10 -9.01 1.31 2.89
N VAL A 11 -9.11 1.76 1.65
CA VAL A 11 -8.38 1.17 0.54
C VAL A 11 -7.29 2.15 0.13
N ALA A 12 -6.06 1.83 0.54
CA ALA A 12 -4.85 2.58 0.25
C ALA A 12 -4.19 2.06 -1.04
N LEU A 13 -4.30 2.81 -2.13
CA LEU A 13 -3.83 2.32 -3.43
C LEU A 13 -2.50 2.96 -3.83
N ALA A 14 -1.67 2.21 -4.57
CA ALA A 14 -0.53 2.78 -5.27
C ALA A 14 -0.96 3.72 -6.40
N THR A 15 -2.11 3.45 -7.04
CA THR A 15 -2.68 4.21 -8.16
C THR A 15 -4.21 4.09 -8.17
N LEU A 16 -4.87 4.99 -8.91
CA LEU A 16 -6.32 5.19 -9.02
C LEU A 16 -7.22 3.97 -8.76
N ALA A 17 -8.33 4.26 -8.07
CA ALA A 17 -9.44 3.38 -7.76
C ALA A 17 -9.65 2.30 -8.83
N MET A 18 -9.15 1.10 -8.55
CA MET A 18 -9.57 -0.09 -9.29
C MET A 18 -11.11 -0.16 -9.21
N PRO A 19 -11.79 -0.83 -10.15
CA PRO A 19 -13.23 -1.11 -10.09
C PRO A 19 -13.70 -1.77 -8.78
N VAL A 20 -12.76 -2.14 -7.90
CA VAL A 20 -12.94 -2.69 -6.56
C VAL A 20 -13.71 -1.76 -5.62
N LEU A 21 -13.54 -0.43 -5.65
CA LEU A 21 -14.24 0.43 -4.68
C LEU A 21 -15.74 0.46 -4.91
N PRO A 22 -16.23 0.72 -6.14
CA PRO A 22 -17.66 0.62 -6.42
C PRO A 22 -18.20 -0.79 -6.15
N ASP A 23 -17.40 -1.83 -6.39
CA ASP A 23 -17.83 -3.21 -6.15
C ASP A 23 -17.98 -3.55 -4.66
N LEU A 24 -16.98 -3.19 -3.84
CA LEU A 24 -17.05 -3.33 -2.37
C LEU A 24 -18.22 -2.54 -1.80
N ALA A 25 -18.42 -1.30 -2.28
CA ALA A 25 -19.55 -0.47 -1.86
C ALA A 25 -20.90 -1.10 -2.21
N ARG A 26 -21.05 -1.61 -3.45
CA ARG A 26 -22.27 -2.33 -3.89
C ARG A 26 -22.55 -3.58 -3.05
N ASN A 27 -21.50 -4.22 -2.52
CA ASN A 27 -21.62 -5.39 -1.65
C ASN A 27 -21.70 -5.04 -0.15
N GLY A 28 -22.00 -3.78 0.19
CA GLY A 28 -22.35 -3.35 1.54
C GLY A 28 -21.16 -2.93 2.43
N ALA A 29 -19.96 -2.79 1.87
CA ALA A 29 -18.82 -2.27 2.60
C ALA A 29 -18.82 -0.72 2.63
N THR A 30 -18.47 -0.14 3.78
CA THR A 30 -18.08 1.27 3.85
C THR A 30 -16.61 1.39 3.44
N VAL A 31 -16.39 1.99 2.27
CA VAL A 31 -15.06 2.10 1.66
C VAL A 31 -14.63 3.56 1.49
N TYR A 32 -13.36 3.81 1.80
CA TYR A 32 -12.72 5.11 1.63
C TYR A 32 -11.52 4.98 0.70
N ALA A 33 -11.47 5.81 -0.34
CA ALA A 33 -10.30 5.94 -1.21
C ALA A 33 -9.30 6.90 -0.57
N THR A 34 -8.02 6.53 -0.53
CA THR A 34 -6.98 7.41 -0.02
C THR A 34 -6.39 8.28 -1.11
N GLN A 35 -5.96 9.48 -0.74
CA GLN A 35 -5.21 10.41 -1.56
C GLN A 35 -3.77 10.46 -1.04
N VAL A 36 -2.85 9.75 -1.68
CA VAL A 36 -1.44 9.73 -1.29
C VAL A 36 -0.56 10.04 -2.50
N SER A 37 0.63 10.56 -2.26
CA SER A 37 1.58 10.87 -3.33
C SER A 37 1.79 9.66 -4.24
N PRO A 38 1.54 9.77 -5.55
CA PRO A 38 1.62 8.65 -6.49
C PRO A 38 3.06 8.13 -6.62
N LEU A 39 4.04 9.04 -6.51
CA LEU A 39 5.46 8.74 -6.46
C LEU A 39 6.07 9.50 -5.28
N GLU A 40 6.45 8.78 -4.23
CA GLU A 40 7.25 9.31 -3.12
C GLU A 40 7.74 8.13 -2.27
N SER A 41 8.56 8.42 -1.26
CA SER A 41 8.99 7.43 -0.27
C SER A 41 7.82 6.81 0.51
N THR A 42 8.00 5.56 0.93
CA THR A 42 6.98 4.81 1.69
C THR A 42 6.53 5.55 2.94
N GLU A 43 7.46 6.23 3.62
CA GLU A 43 7.20 6.98 4.85
C GLU A 43 6.38 8.24 4.60
N VAL A 44 6.71 9.01 3.55
CA VAL A 44 5.92 10.21 3.20
C VAL A 44 4.48 9.81 2.86
N ARG A 45 4.32 8.74 2.06
CA ARG A 45 3.00 8.19 1.76
C ARG A 45 2.30 7.66 3.02
N GLY A 46 3.06 7.05 3.94
CA GLY A 46 2.57 6.53 5.21
C GLY A 46 2.01 7.63 6.12
N GLU A 47 2.73 8.74 6.25
CA GLU A 47 2.26 9.91 7.03
C GLU A 47 1.01 10.55 6.41
N GLN A 48 0.96 10.67 5.08
CA GLN A 48 -0.24 11.14 4.36
C GLN A 48 -1.44 10.20 4.58
N LEU A 49 -1.19 8.88 4.62
CA LEU A 49 -2.21 7.90 4.90
C LEU A 49 -2.68 7.95 6.36
N LEU A 50 -1.78 8.16 7.32
CA LEU A 50 -2.12 8.23 8.74
C LEU A 50 -3.14 9.35 9.02
N GLN A 51 -2.95 10.52 8.41
CA GLN A 51 -3.88 11.64 8.53
C GLN A 51 -5.31 11.26 8.06
N GLN A 52 -5.40 10.52 6.96
CA GLN A 52 -6.68 10.06 6.42
C GLN A 52 -7.28 8.90 7.23
N VAL A 53 -6.45 8.05 7.84
CA VAL A 53 -6.92 7.06 8.82
C VAL A 53 -7.61 7.77 9.98
N ASP A 54 -7.00 8.82 10.51
CA ASP A 54 -7.59 9.60 11.61
C ASP A 54 -8.90 10.28 11.21
N GLU A 55 -8.95 10.85 10.00
CA GLU A 55 -10.18 11.43 9.46
C GLU A 55 -11.29 10.39 9.33
N VAL A 56 -11.00 9.21 8.77
CA VAL A 56 -11.99 8.14 8.61
C VAL A 56 -12.46 7.59 9.96
N LEU A 57 -11.58 7.42 10.93
CA LEU A 57 -11.97 7.02 12.29
C LEU A 57 -12.92 8.04 12.91
N ALA A 58 -12.62 9.33 12.76
CA ALA A 58 -13.48 10.42 13.23
C ALA A 58 -14.85 10.44 12.52
N LEU A 59 -14.88 10.30 11.19
CA LEU A 59 -16.11 10.31 10.39
C LEU A 59 -16.99 9.08 10.62
N SER A 60 -16.37 7.91 10.80
CA SER A 60 -17.09 6.63 10.91
C SER A 60 -17.47 6.27 12.34
N GLY A 61 -16.87 6.92 13.35
CA GLY A 61 -17.02 6.57 14.77
C GLY A 61 -16.44 5.20 15.14
N LYS A 62 -15.62 4.61 14.28
CA LYS A 62 -14.92 3.34 14.55
C LYS A 62 -13.59 3.62 15.24
N SER A 63 -13.10 2.63 16.00
CA SER A 63 -11.78 2.70 16.64
C SER A 63 -10.66 2.11 15.79
N LYS A 64 -10.99 1.33 14.76
CA LYS A 64 -10.04 0.65 13.87
C LYS A 64 -10.53 0.61 12.42
N VAL A 65 -9.57 0.52 11.50
CA VAL A 65 -9.79 0.36 10.06
C VAL A 65 -9.16 -0.91 9.50
N ASN A 66 -9.75 -1.47 8.44
CA ASN A 66 -9.09 -2.48 7.60
C ASN A 66 -8.37 -1.76 6.46
N LEU A 67 -7.07 -1.98 6.29
CA LEU A 67 -6.28 -1.33 5.25
C LEU A 67 -6.01 -2.28 4.10
N ILE A 68 -6.35 -1.88 2.87
CA ILE A 68 -6.05 -2.64 1.65
C ILE A 68 -5.01 -1.90 0.82
N GLY A 69 -3.83 -2.48 0.62
CA GLY A 69 -2.65 -1.89 0.00
C GLY A 69 -2.31 -2.54 -1.34
N HIS A 70 -2.36 -1.82 -2.46
CA HIS A 70 -1.89 -2.34 -3.76
C HIS A 70 -0.48 -1.88 -4.09
N SER A 71 0.43 -2.76 -4.56
CA SER A 71 1.79 -2.41 -4.99
C SER A 71 2.57 -1.64 -3.90
N HIS A 72 2.96 -0.38 -4.12
CA HIS A 72 3.57 0.48 -3.11
C HIS A 72 2.64 0.77 -1.91
N GLY A 73 1.32 0.64 -2.11
CA GLY A 73 0.33 0.69 -1.05
C GLY A 73 0.53 -0.40 0.01
N GLY A 74 1.13 -1.55 -0.34
CA GLY A 74 1.45 -2.62 0.63
C GLY A 74 2.42 -2.16 1.72
N PRO A 75 3.65 -1.72 1.38
CA PRO A 75 4.56 -1.10 2.35
C PRO A 75 3.97 0.13 3.06
N THR A 76 3.14 0.90 2.36
CA THR A 76 2.50 2.11 2.93
C THR A 76 1.52 1.77 4.06
N ILE A 77 0.64 0.77 3.89
CA ILE A 77 -0.29 0.37 4.98
C ILE A 77 0.45 -0.29 6.15
N ARG A 78 1.58 -0.95 5.87
CA ARG A 78 2.42 -1.55 6.91
C ARG A 78 3.10 -0.47 7.75
N TYR A 79 3.42 0.68 7.17
CA TYR A 79 3.89 1.82 7.94
C TYR A 79 2.90 2.17 9.06
N ILE A 80 1.60 2.26 8.75
CA ILE A 80 0.54 2.54 9.73
C ILE A 80 0.51 1.51 10.85
N GLU A 81 0.61 0.21 10.52
CA GLU A 81 0.67 -0.81 11.57
C GLU A 81 1.88 -0.65 12.49
N ALA A 82 3.01 -0.20 11.97
CA ALA A 82 4.22 -0.05 12.77
C ALA A 82 4.14 1.16 13.72
N ILE A 83 3.50 2.25 13.28
CA ILE A 83 3.49 3.53 14.02
C ILE A 83 2.19 3.80 14.79
N ALA A 84 1.07 3.21 14.39
CA ALA A 84 -0.24 3.37 15.01
C ALA A 84 -1.04 2.04 14.98
N PRO A 85 -0.50 0.95 15.54
CA PRO A 85 -1.13 -0.37 15.51
C PRO A 85 -2.55 -0.37 16.10
N GLU A 86 -2.81 0.45 17.11
CA GLU A 86 -4.11 0.57 17.76
C GLU A 86 -5.24 1.00 16.81
N LYS A 87 -4.91 1.65 15.69
CA LYS A 87 -5.85 2.11 14.64
C LYS A 87 -6.13 1.05 13.58
N VAL A 88 -5.41 -0.06 13.56
CA VAL A 88 -5.50 -1.09 12.51
C VAL A 88 -6.23 -2.32 13.03
N ALA A 89 -7.20 -2.81 12.25
CA ALA A 89 -7.86 -4.09 12.48
C ALA A 89 -7.24 -5.21 11.63
N SER A 90 -6.97 -4.92 10.36
CA SER A 90 -6.31 -5.85 9.43
C SER A 90 -5.58 -5.10 8.33
N LEU A 91 -4.60 -5.78 7.74
CA LEU A 91 -3.87 -5.35 6.56
C LEU A 91 -4.04 -6.39 5.45
N THR A 92 -4.38 -5.94 4.26
CA THR A 92 -4.42 -6.80 3.06
C THR A 92 -3.57 -6.18 1.99
N ALA A 93 -2.50 -6.85 1.59
CA ALA A 93 -1.60 -6.35 0.56
C ALA A 93 -1.75 -7.15 -0.75
N VAL A 94 -2.17 -6.47 -1.81
CA VAL A 94 -2.22 -6.99 -3.17
C VAL A 94 -0.98 -6.50 -3.90
N ALA A 95 -0.16 -7.41 -4.41
CA ALA A 95 1.08 -7.05 -5.13
C ALA A 95 2.08 -6.22 -4.31
N GLY A 96 2.03 -6.28 -2.98
CA GLY A 96 2.85 -5.45 -2.11
C GLY A 96 4.35 -5.61 -2.36
N THR A 97 5.05 -4.50 -2.62
CA THR A 97 6.50 -4.44 -2.90
C THR A 97 7.34 -4.52 -1.61
N PHE A 98 7.03 -5.47 -0.73
CA PHE A 98 7.62 -5.56 0.61
C PHE A 98 9.13 -5.86 0.63
N LYS A 99 9.65 -6.53 -0.39
CA LYS A 99 11.08 -6.84 -0.54
C LYS A 99 11.74 -6.04 -1.65
N GLY A 100 11.06 -5.01 -2.14
CA GLY A 100 11.46 -4.26 -3.30
C GLY A 100 11.18 -5.01 -4.61
N SER A 101 11.69 -4.45 -5.70
CA SER A 101 11.58 -4.97 -7.04
C SER A 101 12.88 -4.73 -7.78
N LYS A 102 13.34 -5.77 -8.49
CA LYS A 102 14.49 -5.69 -9.39
C LYS A 102 14.32 -4.61 -10.47
N VAL A 103 13.08 -4.30 -10.86
CA VAL A 103 12.77 -3.19 -11.78
C VAL A 103 13.21 -1.85 -11.19
N GLY A 104 13.07 -1.66 -9.87
CA GLY A 104 13.54 -0.46 -9.18
C GLY A 104 15.06 -0.34 -9.22
N ASP A 105 15.77 -1.44 -9.03
CA ASP A 105 17.23 -1.49 -9.09
C ASP A 105 17.74 -1.24 -10.51
N ASP A 106 17.20 -1.96 -11.50
CA ASP A 106 17.61 -1.86 -12.90
C ASP A 106 17.35 -0.43 -13.46
N MET A 107 16.27 0.24 -13.03
CA MET A 107 15.99 1.64 -13.39
C MET A 107 16.93 2.64 -12.72
N LEU A 108 17.43 2.36 -11.51
CA LEU A 108 18.39 3.24 -10.85
C LEU A 108 19.77 3.17 -11.52
N ASP A 109 20.12 2.01 -12.08
CA ASP A 109 21.40 1.75 -12.75
C ASP A 109 21.42 2.16 -14.23
N ASN A 110 20.27 2.48 -14.83
CA ASN A 110 20.17 2.95 -16.21
C ASN A 110 19.69 4.41 -16.32
N PRO A 111 20.61 5.39 -16.50
CA PRO A 111 20.27 6.82 -16.56
C PRO A 111 19.31 7.20 -17.69
N ALA A 112 19.37 6.52 -18.83
CA ALA A 112 18.52 6.83 -19.98
C ALA A 112 17.06 6.40 -19.72
N GLU A 113 16.87 5.19 -19.18
CA GLU A 113 15.54 4.73 -18.74
C GLU A 113 15.02 5.58 -17.59
N LYS A 114 15.85 5.87 -16.58
CA LYS A 114 15.47 6.76 -15.48
C LYS A 114 14.96 8.10 -15.98
N PHE A 115 15.65 8.71 -16.96
CA PHE A 115 15.21 9.96 -17.56
C PHE A 115 13.84 9.82 -18.24
N LEU A 116 13.65 8.80 -19.09
CA LEU A 116 12.39 8.55 -19.77
C LEU A 116 11.22 8.35 -18.80
N PHE A 117 11.42 7.52 -17.77
CA PHE A 117 10.39 7.28 -16.75
C PHE A 117 10.19 8.48 -15.83
N THR A 118 11.19 9.34 -15.63
CA THR A 118 10.98 10.61 -14.92
C THR A 118 10.03 11.50 -15.72
N VAL A 119 10.25 11.64 -17.03
CA VAL A 119 9.36 12.41 -17.91
C VAL A 119 7.95 11.82 -17.91
N LEU A 120 7.81 10.53 -18.19
CA LEU A 120 6.49 9.89 -18.28
C LEU A 120 5.79 9.77 -16.91
N GLY A 121 6.48 9.24 -15.91
CA GLY A 121 5.93 8.94 -14.60
C GLY A 121 5.70 10.21 -13.77
N GLN A 122 6.74 11.02 -13.56
CA GLN A 122 6.68 12.14 -12.63
C GLN A 122 6.05 13.40 -13.23
N TYR A 123 6.22 13.66 -14.54
CA TYR A 123 5.70 14.89 -15.15
C TYR A 123 4.42 14.73 -15.96
N ILE A 124 3.98 13.50 -16.26
CA ILE A 124 2.75 13.26 -17.02
C ILE A 124 1.76 12.43 -16.21
N VAL A 125 2.10 11.20 -15.85
CA VAL A 125 1.18 10.27 -15.18
C VAL A 125 0.82 10.77 -13.77
N ALA A 126 1.82 11.02 -12.92
CA ALA A 126 1.58 11.42 -11.54
C ALA A 126 0.73 12.71 -11.39
N PRO A 127 0.94 13.79 -12.17
CA PRO A 127 0.06 14.96 -12.13
C PRO A 127 -1.39 14.66 -12.52
N VAL A 128 -1.60 13.82 -13.54
CA VAL A 128 -2.97 13.38 -13.93
C VAL A 128 -3.61 12.57 -12.80
N GLU A 129 -2.85 11.68 -12.16
CA GLU A 129 -3.34 10.94 -11.01
C GLU A 129 -3.70 11.85 -9.83
N LEU A 130 -2.91 12.88 -9.54
CA LEU A 130 -3.21 13.84 -8.48
C LEU A 130 -4.49 14.64 -8.77
N LEU A 131 -4.69 15.06 -10.02
CA LEU A 131 -5.92 15.73 -10.45
C LEU A 131 -7.14 14.81 -10.28
N LEU A 132 -7.03 13.54 -10.68
CA LEU A 132 -8.12 12.57 -10.54
C LEU A 132 -8.39 12.18 -9.08
N GLN A 133 -7.39 12.26 -8.21
CA GLN A 133 -7.53 12.08 -6.77
C GLN A 133 -8.13 13.30 -6.07
N GLY A 134 -8.14 14.47 -6.71
CA GLY A 134 -8.62 15.72 -6.12
C GLY A 134 -7.61 16.41 -5.19
N ASN A 135 -6.34 16.01 -5.23
CA ASN A 135 -5.28 16.58 -4.38
C ASN A 135 -4.02 16.90 -5.20
N PRO A 136 -4.03 18.00 -5.98
CA PRO A 136 -2.92 18.39 -6.86
C PRO A 136 -1.65 18.81 -6.11
N ASP A 137 -1.73 19.08 -4.81
CA ASP A 137 -0.62 19.65 -4.03
C ASP A 137 0.30 18.60 -3.40
N LEU A 138 -0.02 17.31 -3.57
CA LEU A 138 0.82 16.23 -3.06
C LEU A 138 2.18 16.20 -3.76
N PRO A 139 3.29 15.99 -3.02
CA PRO A 139 4.61 15.95 -3.61
C PRO A 139 4.78 14.74 -4.55
N ILE A 140 5.57 14.92 -5.61
CA ILE A 140 5.92 13.87 -6.57
C ILE A 140 7.44 13.76 -6.66
N SER A 141 7.97 12.58 -6.38
CA SER A 141 9.39 12.25 -6.55
C SER A 141 9.55 10.79 -6.99
N LEU A 142 9.85 10.59 -8.27
CA LEU A 142 10.19 9.27 -8.81
C LEU A 142 11.45 8.72 -8.15
N ASP A 143 12.46 9.55 -7.92
CA ASP A 143 13.72 9.12 -7.30
C ASP A 143 13.50 8.54 -5.89
N ARG A 144 12.68 9.20 -5.05
CA ARG A 144 12.34 8.69 -3.72
C ARG A 144 11.46 7.45 -3.77
N SER A 145 10.56 7.36 -4.75
CA SER A 145 9.75 6.18 -5.02
C SER A 145 10.61 4.98 -5.40
N LEU A 146 11.48 5.13 -6.41
CA LEU A 146 12.41 4.08 -6.86
C LEU A 146 13.35 3.63 -5.75
N LYS A 147 13.92 4.58 -4.99
CA LYS A 147 14.74 4.24 -3.81
C LYS A 147 13.96 3.40 -2.82
N SER A 148 12.72 3.75 -2.51
CA SER A 148 11.90 2.97 -1.56
C SER A 148 11.51 1.59 -2.09
N LEU A 149 11.31 1.49 -3.42
CA LEU A 149 10.90 0.26 -4.11
C LEU A 149 12.09 -0.61 -4.56
N SER A 150 13.33 -0.14 -4.44
CA SER A 150 14.54 -0.93 -4.64
C SER A 150 14.66 -2.05 -3.60
N GLU A 151 15.37 -3.14 -3.91
CA GLU A 151 15.61 -4.21 -2.93
C GLU A 151 16.31 -3.66 -1.68
N LYS A 152 17.31 -2.79 -1.90
CA LYS A 152 18.06 -2.14 -0.82
C LYS A 152 17.17 -1.27 0.06
N GLY A 153 16.40 -0.35 -0.53
CA GLY A 153 15.56 0.56 0.23
C GLY A 153 14.41 -0.14 0.94
N SER A 154 13.84 -1.18 0.33
CA SER A 154 12.85 -2.02 0.99
C SER A 154 13.45 -2.81 2.15
N ALA A 155 14.68 -3.32 2.03
CA ALA A 155 15.38 -3.97 3.14
C ALA A 155 15.67 -2.99 4.29
N GLU A 156 16.11 -1.76 3.99
CA GLU A 156 16.32 -0.70 4.99
C GLU A 156 15.01 -0.33 5.70
N PHE A 157 13.90 -0.23 4.95
CA PHE A 157 12.57 0.00 5.50
C PHE A 157 12.11 -1.16 6.40
N ASN A 158 12.36 -2.40 6.00
CA ASN A 158 12.05 -3.60 6.80
C ASN A 158 12.88 -3.71 8.08
N ALA A 159 14.14 -3.27 8.06
CA ALA A 159 14.98 -3.24 9.24
C ALA A 159 14.48 -2.21 10.27
N ARG A 160 13.94 -1.07 9.79
CA ARG A 160 13.38 -0.01 10.65
C ARG A 160 11.98 -0.32 11.17
N PHE A 161 11.17 -1.01 10.36
CA PHE A 161 9.80 -1.40 10.71
C PHE A 161 9.65 -2.93 10.60
N PRO A 162 10.26 -3.69 11.53
CA PRO A 162 10.25 -5.14 11.48
C PRO A 162 8.83 -5.69 11.65
N THR A 163 8.51 -6.74 10.90
CA THR A 163 7.25 -7.48 11.04
C THR A 163 7.48 -8.96 10.83
N ALA A 164 6.83 -9.80 11.63
CA ALA A 164 6.84 -11.26 11.46
C ALA A 164 5.98 -11.73 10.26
N ALA A 165 5.18 -10.83 9.70
CA ALA A 165 4.22 -11.17 8.66
C ALA A 165 4.81 -11.14 7.24
N ILE A 166 6.05 -10.67 7.07
CA ILE A 166 6.79 -10.84 5.81
C ILE A 166 7.69 -12.07 5.95
N PRO A 167 7.41 -13.13 5.18
CA PRO A 167 8.23 -14.33 5.19
C PRO A 167 9.62 -14.01 4.63
N SER A 168 10.64 -14.75 5.08
CA SER A 168 12.00 -14.65 4.51
C SER A 168 12.05 -15.17 3.06
N ASP A 169 11.16 -16.09 2.70
CA ASP A 169 10.97 -16.66 1.35
C ASP A 169 9.64 -16.18 0.71
N CYS A 170 9.20 -16.80 -0.39
CA CYS A 170 7.86 -16.61 -0.98
C CYS A 170 6.81 -17.54 -0.35
N GLY A 171 7.07 -18.07 0.86
CA GLY A 171 6.13 -18.87 1.62
C GLY A 171 4.98 -18.03 2.16
N ASN A 172 4.09 -18.67 2.93
CA ASN A 172 3.11 -17.91 3.70
C ASN A 172 3.84 -17.33 4.92
N GLY A 173 3.93 -16.00 5.03
CA GLY A 173 4.36 -15.34 6.26
C GLY A 173 3.45 -15.72 7.43
N GLN A 174 3.78 -15.27 8.64
CA GLN A 174 2.82 -15.42 9.73
C GLN A 174 1.56 -14.63 9.40
N LYS A 175 0.40 -15.30 9.40
CA LYS A 175 -0.91 -14.67 9.15
C LYS A 175 -1.25 -13.61 10.20
N ILE A 176 -0.52 -13.57 11.32
CA ILE A 176 -0.69 -12.63 12.40
C ILE A 176 0.65 -11.92 12.63
N THR A 177 0.64 -10.60 12.69
CA THR A 177 1.81 -9.77 12.95
C THR A 177 2.18 -9.81 14.44
N SER A 178 3.36 -9.29 14.81
CA SER A 178 3.77 -9.19 16.23
C SER A 178 2.82 -8.35 17.09
N ASN A 179 2.03 -7.48 16.44
CA ASN A 179 1.02 -6.64 17.09
C ASN A 179 -0.35 -7.33 17.17
N GLY A 180 -0.47 -8.58 16.71
CA GLY A 180 -1.71 -9.35 16.78
C GLY A 180 -2.68 -9.10 15.62
N HIS A 181 -2.26 -8.43 14.54
CA HIS A 181 -3.14 -8.13 13.40
C HIS A 181 -3.00 -9.14 12.27
N GLY A 182 -4.10 -9.41 11.57
CA GLY A 182 -4.05 -10.19 10.33
C GLY A 182 -3.36 -9.40 9.22
N LEU A 183 -2.25 -9.91 8.67
CA LEU A 183 -1.68 -9.45 7.40
C LEU A 183 -1.82 -10.58 6.38
N ASP A 184 -2.61 -10.35 5.33
CA ASP A 184 -2.72 -11.25 4.19
C ASP A 184 -2.00 -10.65 2.98
N GLN A 185 -1.02 -11.37 2.42
CA GLN A 185 -0.27 -10.96 1.23
C GLN A 185 -0.70 -11.81 0.04
N ILE A 186 -1.51 -11.23 -0.83
CA ILE A 186 -2.22 -11.96 -1.88
C ILE A 186 -1.32 -12.34 -3.08
N LEU A 187 -0.15 -11.70 -3.28
CA LEU A 187 0.60 -11.81 -4.55
C LEU A 187 1.94 -12.57 -4.53
N CYS A 188 2.52 -13.00 -3.41
CA CYS A 188 3.58 -14.02 -3.53
C CYS A 188 3.03 -15.30 -4.19
N HIS A 189 1.71 -15.53 -4.08
CA HIS A 189 1.00 -16.66 -4.68
C HIS A 189 0.83 -16.56 -6.21
N PHE A 190 0.63 -15.36 -6.75
CA PHE A 190 0.33 -15.17 -8.19
C PHE A 190 1.56 -15.31 -9.09
N ILE A 191 2.76 -14.99 -8.58
CA ILE A 191 4.02 -15.06 -9.35
C ILE A 191 4.49 -16.51 -9.52
N VAL A 192 4.21 -17.40 -8.55
CA VAL A 192 4.76 -18.78 -8.53
C VAL A 192 3.79 -19.81 -9.11
N ASN A 193 2.48 -19.62 -9.02
CA ASN A 193 1.51 -20.55 -9.58
C ASN A 193 0.38 -19.79 -10.30
N ARG A 194 0.32 -19.92 -11.63
CA ARG A 194 -0.81 -19.44 -12.47
C ARG A 194 -2.11 -20.22 -12.20
N LYS A 195 -2.48 -20.44 -10.94
CA LYS A 195 -3.77 -21.00 -10.51
C LYS A 195 -4.50 -19.93 -9.72
N LEU A 196 -5.63 -19.51 -10.26
CA LEU A 196 -6.59 -18.61 -9.62
C LEU A 196 -7.02 -19.22 -8.28
N ILE A 197 -6.76 -18.52 -7.17
CA ILE A 197 -7.28 -18.88 -5.86
C ILE A 197 -8.63 -18.18 -5.67
N LYS A 198 -9.63 -18.96 -5.28
CA LYS A 198 -10.91 -18.44 -4.78
C LYS A 198 -10.67 -17.68 -3.48
N ILE A 199 -10.95 -16.39 -3.50
CA ILE A 199 -11.14 -15.59 -2.29
C ILE A 199 -12.57 -15.89 -1.81
N TYR A 200 -12.71 -16.41 -0.59
CA TYR A 200 -13.99 -16.69 0.07
C TYR A 200 -14.47 -15.47 0.84
#